data_AF-A0A7D8UNK6-F1
#
_entry.id   AF-A0A7D8UNK6-F1
#
_cell.length_a   1.000
_cell.length_b   1.000
_cell.length_c   1.000
_cell.angle_alpha   90.00
_cell.angle_beta   90.00
_cell.angle_gamma   90.00
#
_symmetry.space_group_name_H-M   'P 1'
#
loop_
_entity.id
_entity.type
_entity.pdbx_description
1 polymer ?
#
loop_
_entity_poly.entity_id
_entity_poly.type
_entity_poly.pdbx_seq_one_letter_code
_entity_poly.pdbx_strand_id
1 'polypeptide(L)'
;MNTSISIPPTYLADMPPVYNQLGHELVKATAFLLIPTELLYFSIYFHIKGFQKVYQALTFLSLGAFWLSPRFAPISCSPAQCLQNFAIAIGTMKLLDIFARRHSTRAYTGGGRKPADWLLSLMILTELRYESFTPNHIRIPRNQENFNEPLQLGIHIGVFTVLQSLPQNIPTVLAFEVQLSIYILWTSMQLLVRYKSSPALFGPLYLADSLSGFWSETWHNAFASPCTSLAYQPLRYSLPKYGVPIWIARSLGIIGAFGLMAIFHAYALAPILSKPEITRICLFFLLNGIATVAEAAVWGKKRHWVKALLAWIFETAVSSWTAAGMNFPNGLSKIPWRDICDASRY
;
A
#
# COMPACT_ATOMS: atom_id res chain seq x y z
N MET A 1 -21.87 35.65 -19.50
CA MET A 1 -22.56 35.73 -18.19
C MET A 1 -21.70 34.99 -17.19
N ASN A 2 -21.06 35.73 -16.27
CA ASN A 2 -20.28 35.15 -15.17
C ASN A 2 -21.24 34.75 -14.04
N THR A 3 -21.57 33.47 -13.93
CA THR A 3 -22.18 32.94 -12.71
C THR A 3 -21.06 32.61 -11.73
N SER A 4 -20.70 33.58 -10.89
CA SER A 4 -19.91 33.33 -9.69
C SER A 4 -20.71 32.41 -8.77
N ILE A 5 -20.35 31.13 -8.71
CA ILE A 5 -20.92 30.19 -7.75
C ILE A 5 -20.29 30.52 -6.40
N SER A 6 -20.91 31.44 -5.66
CA SER A 6 -20.63 31.61 -4.24
C SER A 6 -21.26 30.43 -3.51
N ILE A 7 -20.48 29.40 -3.21
CA ILE A 7 -20.90 28.34 -2.30
C ILE A 7 -20.97 28.99 -0.90
N PRO A 8 -22.15 29.13 -0.28
CA PRO A 8 -22.25 29.70 1.05
C PRO A 8 -21.43 28.83 2.03
N PRO A 9 -20.72 29.45 3.00
CA PRO A 9 -19.98 28.69 4.00
C PRO A 9 -20.96 27.77 4.73
N THR A 10 -20.68 26.47 4.69
CA THR A 10 -21.50 25.47 5.37
C THR A 10 -21.07 25.48 6.84
N TYR A 11 -21.96 25.89 7.74
CA TYR A 11 -21.68 25.85 9.16
C TYR A 11 -21.65 24.38 9.63
N LEU A 12 -20.73 24.03 10.53
CA LEU A 12 -20.63 22.69 11.14
C LEU A 12 -21.98 22.21 11.72
N ALA A 13 -22.83 23.15 12.17
CA ALA A 13 -24.17 22.89 12.69
C ALA A 13 -25.17 22.38 11.63
N ASP A 14 -24.94 22.68 10.35
CA ASP A 14 -25.81 22.31 9.23
C ASP A 14 -25.32 21.04 8.49
N MET A 15 -24.33 20.33 9.05
CA MET A 15 -23.87 19.09 8.42
C MET A 15 -24.97 18.03 8.46
N PRO A 16 -25.22 17.33 7.35
CA PRO A 16 -26.16 16.22 7.31
C PRO A 16 -25.89 15.20 8.43
N PRO A 17 -26.94 14.60 9.03
CA PRO A 17 -26.81 13.68 10.17
C PRO A 17 -25.88 12.49 9.89
N VAL A 18 -25.67 12.13 8.61
CA VAL A 18 -24.71 11.11 8.16
C VAL A 18 -23.27 11.39 8.61
N TYR A 19 -22.85 12.67 8.70
CA TYR A 19 -21.49 13.01 9.13
C TYR A 19 -21.30 12.84 10.63
N ASN A 20 -22.33 13.15 11.43
CA ASN A 20 -22.31 12.91 12.87
C ASN A 20 -22.27 11.40 13.16
N GLN A 21 -23.09 10.62 12.46
CA GLN A 21 -23.04 9.15 12.53
C GLN A 21 -21.66 8.62 12.13
N LEU A 22 -21.11 9.09 11.01
CA LEU A 22 -19.78 8.71 10.55
C LEU A 22 -18.70 9.03 11.59
N GLY A 23 -18.76 10.20 12.24
CA GLY A 23 -17.85 10.56 13.31
C GLY A 23 -17.88 9.58 14.47
N HIS A 24 -19.07 9.20 14.93
CA HIS A 24 -19.24 8.18 15.98
C HIS A 24 -18.75 6.80 15.54
N GLU A 25 -19.08 6.37 14.33
CA GLU A 25 -18.63 5.09 13.77
C GLU A 25 -17.09 5.04 13.63
N LEU A 26 -16.46 6.11 13.17
CA LEU A 26 -15.00 6.21 13.03
C LEU A 26 -14.28 6.17 14.38
N VAL A 27 -14.77 6.90 15.38
CA VAL A 27 -14.19 6.87 16.74
C VAL A 27 -14.30 5.46 17.31
N LYS A 28 -15.48 4.83 17.19
CA LYS A 28 -15.70 3.46 17.65
C LYS A 28 -14.80 2.47 16.91
N ALA A 29 -14.75 2.52 15.58
CA ALA A 29 -13.91 1.64 14.77
C ALA A 29 -12.43 1.79 15.10
N THR A 30 -11.96 3.03 15.31
CA THR A 30 -10.59 3.32 15.72
C THR A 30 -10.29 2.70 17.09
N ALA A 31 -11.18 2.89 18.08
CA ALA A 31 -11.01 2.29 19.41
C ALA A 31 -10.93 0.75 19.34
N PHE A 32 -11.76 0.11 18.51
CA PHE A 32 -11.73 -1.34 18.31
C PHE A 32 -10.49 -1.83 17.55
N LEU A 33 -9.88 -1.01 16.70
CA LEU A 33 -8.61 -1.32 16.02
C LEU A 33 -7.38 -1.09 16.90
N LEU A 34 -7.49 -0.27 17.96
CA LEU A 34 -6.40 -0.12 18.94
C LEU A 34 -6.17 -1.42 19.71
N ILE A 35 -7.22 -2.17 20.04
CA ILE A 35 -7.12 -3.45 20.76
C ILE A 35 -6.18 -4.46 20.05
N PRO A 36 -6.41 -4.87 18.78
CA PRO A 36 -5.49 -5.78 18.09
C PRO A 36 -4.10 -5.16 17.89
N THR A 37 -4.00 -3.83 17.76
CA THR A 37 -2.72 -3.12 17.64
C THR A 37 -1.90 -3.20 18.93
N GLU A 38 -2.52 -3.03 20.09
CA GLU A 38 -1.89 -3.19 21.41
C GLU A 38 -1.47 -4.64 21.66
N LEU A 39 -2.34 -5.60 21.31
CA LEU A 39 -1.98 -7.02 21.38
C LEU A 39 -0.77 -7.34 20.50
N LEU A 40 -0.69 -6.75 19.29
CA LEU A 40 0.47 -6.89 18.41
C LEU A 40 1.72 -6.23 18.99
N TYR A 41 1.59 -5.03 19.56
CA TYR A 41 2.68 -4.35 20.25
C TYR A 41 3.28 -5.22 21.38
N PHE A 42 2.43 -5.73 22.28
CA PHE A 42 2.88 -6.59 23.37
C PHE A 42 3.42 -7.92 22.86
N SER A 43 2.83 -8.48 21.80
CA SER A 43 3.37 -9.66 21.13
C SER A 43 4.83 -9.45 20.71
N ILE A 44 5.11 -8.34 20.01
CA ILE A 44 6.46 -7.96 19.60
C ILE A 44 7.38 -7.78 20.82
N TYR A 45 6.92 -7.08 21.85
CA TYR A 45 7.69 -6.84 23.06
C TYR A 45 8.11 -8.15 23.76
N PHE A 46 7.17 -9.07 23.95
CA PHE A 46 7.47 -10.37 24.54
C PHE A 46 8.35 -11.25 23.65
N HIS A 47 8.25 -11.10 22.32
CA HIS A 47 9.16 -11.75 21.39
C HIS A 47 10.60 -11.29 21.58
N ILE A 48 10.83 -9.97 21.66
CA ILE A 48 12.17 -9.38 21.90
C ILE A 48 12.74 -9.84 23.23
N LYS A 49 11.89 -9.98 24.26
CA LYS A 49 12.27 -10.49 25.58
C LYS A 49 12.49 -12.01 25.64
N GLY A 50 12.19 -12.76 24.57
CA GLY A 50 12.38 -14.21 24.51
C GLY A 50 11.21 -15.04 25.04
N PHE A 51 10.09 -14.44 25.44
CA PHE A 51 8.91 -15.14 25.95
C PHE A 51 8.03 -15.71 24.80
N GLN A 52 8.50 -16.77 24.16
CA GLN A 52 7.91 -17.29 22.92
C GLN A 52 6.44 -17.76 23.04
N LYS A 53 6.06 -18.38 24.16
CA LYS A 53 4.66 -18.82 24.37
C LYS A 53 3.68 -17.64 24.43
N VAL A 54 4.07 -16.58 25.14
CA VAL A 54 3.27 -15.35 25.27
C VAL A 54 3.19 -14.64 23.92
N TYR A 55 4.31 -14.52 23.22
CA TYR A 55 4.37 -13.99 21.85
C TYR A 55 3.39 -14.72 20.91
N GLN A 56 3.41 -16.04 20.88
CA GLN A 56 2.52 -16.82 20.01
C GLN A 56 1.05 -16.60 20.37
N ALA A 57 0.69 -16.68 21.65
CA ALA A 57 -0.68 -16.46 22.11
C ALA A 57 -1.19 -15.05 21.71
N LEU A 58 -0.42 -14.00 21.99
CA LEU A 58 -0.78 -12.62 21.65
C LEU A 58 -0.84 -12.39 20.13
N THR A 59 0.02 -13.05 19.36
CA THR A 59 -0.03 -13.01 17.89
C THR A 59 -1.36 -13.56 17.38
N PHE A 60 -1.78 -14.74 17.83
CA PHE A 60 -3.05 -15.32 17.38
C PHE A 60 -4.26 -14.51 17.87
N LEU A 61 -4.22 -13.99 19.09
CA LEU A 61 -5.27 -13.12 19.62
C LEU A 61 -5.38 -11.80 18.83
N SER A 62 -4.25 -11.16 18.52
CA SER A 62 -4.22 -9.95 17.69
C SER A 62 -4.79 -10.20 16.29
N LEU A 63 -4.40 -11.32 15.66
CA LEU A 63 -4.93 -11.71 14.35
C LEU A 63 -6.45 -11.90 14.40
N GLY A 64 -6.96 -12.65 15.38
CA GLY A 64 -8.39 -12.83 15.57
C GLY A 64 -9.13 -11.52 15.81
N ALA A 65 -8.56 -10.64 16.64
CA ALA A 65 -9.16 -9.35 16.98
C ALA A 65 -9.22 -8.39 15.76
N PHE A 66 -8.21 -8.37 14.88
CA PHE A 66 -8.26 -7.60 13.62
C PHE A 66 -9.45 -8.03 12.75
N TRP A 67 -9.65 -9.33 12.57
CA TRP A 67 -10.73 -9.86 11.72
C TRP A 67 -12.12 -9.84 12.37
N LEU A 68 -12.18 -9.69 13.69
CA LEU A 68 -13.43 -9.51 14.43
C LEU A 68 -13.83 -8.03 14.55
N SER A 69 -12.91 -7.07 14.39
CA SER A 69 -13.20 -5.65 14.63
C SER A 69 -14.36 -5.09 13.80
N PRO A 70 -14.56 -5.43 12.50
CA PRO A 70 -15.70 -4.92 11.73
C PRO A 70 -17.06 -5.42 12.24
N ARG A 71 -17.09 -6.57 12.96
CA ARG A 71 -18.34 -7.10 13.53
C ARG A 71 -18.79 -6.29 14.75
N PHE A 72 -17.83 -5.80 15.54
CA PHE A 72 -18.13 -5.04 16.76
C PHE A 72 -18.23 -3.53 16.52
N ALA A 73 -17.52 -3.03 15.51
CA ALA A 73 -17.55 -1.64 15.09
C ALA A 73 -17.72 -1.55 13.56
N PRO A 74 -18.91 -1.90 13.03
CA PRO A 74 -19.20 -1.72 11.62
C PRO A 74 -19.24 -0.23 11.26
N ILE A 75 -18.79 0.09 10.05
CA ILE A 75 -18.90 1.42 9.46
C ILE A 75 -19.86 1.32 8.28
N SER A 76 -20.89 2.16 8.28
CA SER A 76 -21.94 2.19 7.26
C SER A 76 -21.50 2.92 5.99
N CYS A 77 -20.60 3.90 6.13
CA CYS A 77 -20.08 4.71 5.04
C CYS A 77 -19.01 3.95 4.24
N SER A 78 -19.28 3.67 2.96
CA SER A 78 -18.43 2.78 2.13
C SER A 78 -16.95 3.21 2.06
N PRO A 79 -16.59 4.50 1.81
CA PRO A 79 -15.18 4.91 1.79
C PRO A 79 -14.50 4.80 3.15
N ALA A 80 -15.21 5.06 4.26
CA ALA A 80 -14.66 4.91 5.60
C ALA A 80 -14.50 3.42 5.98
N GLN A 81 -15.41 2.56 5.53
CA GLN A 81 -15.26 1.11 5.65
C GLN A 81 -14.05 0.61 4.84
N CYS A 82 -13.78 1.18 3.66
CA CYS A 82 -12.55 0.90 2.90
C CYS A 82 -11.30 1.24 3.72
N LEU A 83 -11.27 2.37 4.43
CA LEU A 83 -10.16 2.71 5.34
C LEU A 83 -10.01 1.72 6.50
N GLN A 84 -11.13 1.25 7.07
CA GLN A 84 -11.12 0.22 8.11
C GLN A 84 -10.54 -1.11 7.58
N ASN A 85 -11.01 -1.58 6.41
CA ASN A 85 -10.48 -2.79 5.78
C ASN A 85 -8.99 -2.63 5.47
N PHE A 86 -8.58 -1.45 5.00
CA PHE A 86 -7.18 -1.15 4.74
C PHE A 86 -6.32 -1.28 6.02
N ALA A 87 -6.77 -0.70 7.14
CA ALA A 87 -6.08 -0.83 8.43
C ALA A 87 -5.98 -2.29 8.91
N ILE A 88 -7.06 -3.07 8.78
CA ILE A 88 -7.09 -4.50 9.13
C ILE A 88 -6.11 -5.30 8.27
N ALA A 89 -6.08 -5.04 6.98
CA ALA A 89 -5.22 -5.73 6.04
C ALA A 89 -3.74 -5.40 6.27
N ILE A 90 -3.40 -4.13 6.55
CA ILE A 90 -2.06 -3.73 6.96
C ILE A 90 -1.65 -4.41 8.26
N GLY A 91 -2.50 -4.35 9.29
CA GLY A 91 -2.24 -4.97 10.59
C GLY A 91 -2.02 -6.48 10.47
N THR A 92 -2.85 -7.15 9.65
CA THR A 92 -2.72 -8.58 9.34
C THR A 92 -1.41 -8.90 8.62
N MET A 93 -1.08 -8.18 7.55
CA MET A 93 0.18 -8.40 6.82
C MET A 93 1.39 -8.16 7.72
N LYS A 94 1.35 -7.11 8.55
CA LYS A 94 2.41 -6.78 9.49
C LYS A 94 2.63 -7.90 10.50
N LEU A 95 1.55 -8.37 11.12
CA LEU A 95 1.56 -9.47 12.08
C LEU A 95 2.12 -10.75 11.45
N LEU A 96 1.62 -11.12 10.27
CA LEU A 96 2.07 -12.31 9.56
C LEU A 96 3.52 -12.20 9.11
N ASP A 97 3.99 -11.03 8.68
CA ASP A 97 5.39 -10.78 8.29
C ASP A 97 6.32 -11.02 9.48
N ILE A 98 5.98 -10.47 10.65
CA ILE A 98 6.72 -10.72 11.90
C ILE A 98 6.74 -12.20 12.24
N PHE A 99 5.58 -12.86 12.15
CA PHE A 99 5.46 -14.28 12.44
C PHE A 99 6.26 -15.17 11.48
N ALA A 100 6.26 -14.86 10.20
CA ALA A 100 7.07 -15.56 9.21
C ALA A 100 8.57 -15.41 9.49
N ARG A 101 8.99 -14.27 10.06
CA ARG A 101 10.40 -13.94 10.39
C ARG A 101 10.79 -14.23 11.84
N ARG A 102 9.95 -14.89 12.64
CA ARG A 102 10.15 -15.12 14.09
C ARG A 102 11.47 -15.79 14.48
N HIS A 103 12.12 -16.50 13.57
CA HIS A 103 13.42 -17.16 13.82
C HIS A 103 14.62 -16.35 13.31
N SER A 104 14.38 -15.23 12.64
CA SER A 104 15.38 -14.39 11.99
C SER A 104 14.97 -12.92 12.07
N THR A 105 14.76 -12.41 13.30
CA THR A 105 14.41 -11.01 13.51
C THR A 105 15.55 -10.11 13.07
N ARG A 106 15.24 -9.08 12.30
CA ARG A 106 16.25 -8.14 11.82
C ARG A 106 16.82 -7.37 13.02
N ALA A 107 18.15 -7.23 13.06
CA ALA A 107 18.81 -6.47 14.11
C ALA A 107 18.68 -4.97 13.82
N TYR A 108 18.47 -4.15 14.85
CA TYR A 108 18.47 -2.70 14.72
C TYR A 108 19.86 -2.21 14.29
N THR A 109 19.93 -1.38 13.23
CA THR A 109 21.22 -0.91 12.67
C THR A 109 21.33 0.60 12.57
N GLY A 110 20.52 1.37 13.31
CA GLY A 110 20.49 2.83 13.28
C GLY A 110 21.73 3.56 13.84
N GLY A 111 22.94 3.00 13.66
CA GLY A 111 24.21 3.67 13.95
C GLY A 111 24.52 3.95 15.43
N GLY A 112 23.74 3.39 16.37
CA GLY A 112 23.88 3.67 17.80
C GLY A 112 23.48 2.49 18.70
N ARG A 113 23.43 2.73 20.02
CA ARG A 113 23.00 1.73 21.02
C ARG A 113 21.58 1.24 20.68
N LYS A 114 21.35 -0.07 20.82
CA LYS A 114 20.01 -0.68 20.69
C LYS A 114 19.02 0.12 21.56
N PRO A 115 17.88 0.58 21.01
CA PRO A 115 16.83 1.23 21.78
C PRO A 115 16.33 0.33 22.91
N ALA A 116 15.69 0.93 23.93
CA ALA A 116 14.97 0.16 24.94
C ALA A 116 13.93 -0.75 24.28
N ASP A 117 13.70 -1.95 24.84
CA ASP A 117 12.87 -2.97 24.16
C ASP A 117 11.43 -2.48 23.88
N TRP A 118 10.86 -1.62 24.72
CA TRP A 118 9.54 -1.02 24.49
C TRP A 118 9.55 -0.10 23.24
N LEU A 119 10.59 0.72 23.09
CA LEU A 119 10.74 1.62 21.95
C LEU A 119 11.04 0.82 20.68
N LEU A 120 11.89 -0.20 20.79
CA LEU A 120 12.18 -1.10 19.69
C LEU A 120 10.91 -1.82 19.20
N SER A 121 10.05 -2.24 20.12
CA SER A 121 8.76 -2.87 19.80
C SER A 121 7.83 -1.92 19.07
N LEU A 122 7.78 -0.66 19.53
CA LEU A 122 7.00 0.38 18.87
C LEU A 122 7.53 0.65 17.45
N MET A 123 8.85 0.77 17.27
CA MET A 123 9.47 0.94 15.95
C MET A 123 9.18 -0.24 15.03
N ILE A 124 9.28 -1.48 15.52
CA ILE A 124 8.93 -2.68 14.75
C ILE A 124 7.45 -2.65 14.37
N LEU A 125 6.55 -2.22 15.25
CA LEU A 125 5.11 -2.15 14.99
C LEU A 125 4.78 -1.14 13.88
N THR A 126 5.34 0.06 13.96
CA THR A 126 4.99 1.19 13.07
C THR A 126 5.78 1.20 11.76
N GLU A 127 6.96 0.58 11.71
CA GLU A 127 7.80 0.59 10.52
C GLU A 127 7.47 -0.59 9.59
N LEU A 128 6.61 -0.39 8.59
CA LEU A 128 6.20 -1.47 7.66
C LEU A 128 7.35 -2.12 6.88
N ARG A 129 8.47 -1.41 6.66
CA ARG A 129 9.57 -1.85 5.77
C ARG A 129 10.76 -2.47 6.50
N TYR A 130 10.86 -2.30 7.82
CA TYR A 130 12.01 -2.71 8.62
C TYR A 130 13.35 -2.21 8.06
N GLU A 131 13.38 -1.02 7.47
CA GLU A 131 14.58 -0.47 6.81
C GLU A 131 15.55 0.16 7.82
N SER A 132 15.08 0.50 9.03
CA SER A 132 15.93 0.78 10.19
C SER A 132 16.61 -0.48 10.77
N PHE A 133 16.39 -1.67 10.19
CA PHE A 133 16.89 -2.96 10.66
C PHE A 133 17.60 -3.77 9.54
N THR A 134 18.95 -3.83 9.54
CA THR A 134 19.90 -4.61 8.68
C THR A 134 19.74 -4.51 7.14
N PRO A 135 20.82 -4.70 6.34
CA PRO A 135 21.04 -3.87 5.14
C PRO A 135 20.10 -4.18 3.95
N ASN A 136 19.63 -3.07 3.37
CA ASN A 136 18.71 -2.91 2.26
C ASN A 136 18.95 -3.80 1.04
N HIS A 137 17.84 -4.22 0.41
CA HIS A 137 17.82 -4.59 -1.01
C HIS A 137 17.65 -3.36 -1.91
N ILE A 138 16.98 -2.32 -1.42
CA ILE A 138 16.83 -1.03 -2.10
C ILE A 138 17.99 -0.14 -1.65
N ARG A 139 19.19 -0.39 -2.18
CA ARG A 139 20.25 0.62 -2.10
C ARG A 139 19.76 1.78 -2.96
N ILE A 140 19.55 2.95 -2.37
CA ILE A 140 19.49 4.20 -3.13
C ILE A 140 20.79 4.22 -3.94
N PRO A 141 20.75 4.05 -5.27
CA PRO A 141 21.97 4.06 -6.04
C PRO A 141 22.61 5.45 -5.88
N ARG A 142 23.95 5.53 -5.87
CA ARG A 142 24.69 6.79 -5.55
C ARG A 142 24.22 8.02 -6.36
N ASN A 143 23.61 7.81 -7.51
CA ASN A 143 23.02 8.86 -8.35
C ASN A 143 21.67 9.41 -7.85
N GLN A 144 21.05 8.78 -6.86
CA GLN A 144 19.79 9.18 -6.23
C GLN A 144 19.98 9.75 -4.80
N GLU A 145 21.22 9.96 -4.34
CA GLU A 145 21.53 10.62 -3.06
C GLU A 145 20.94 12.06 -2.97
N ASN A 146 20.65 12.68 -4.12
CA ASN A 146 20.03 14.00 -4.23
C ASN A 146 18.49 13.98 -4.37
N PHE A 147 17.82 12.85 -4.09
CA PHE A 147 16.36 12.77 -4.19
C PHE A 147 15.68 13.61 -3.11
N ASN A 148 15.07 14.72 -3.52
CA ASN A 148 14.35 15.64 -2.62
C ASN A 148 12.85 15.30 -2.63
N GLU A 149 12.42 14.47 -1.66
CA GLU A 149 11.02 14.04 -1.50
C GLU A 149 10.01 15.21 -1.42
N PRO A 150 10.21 16.26 -0.60
CA PRO A 150 9.31 17.42 -0.58
C PRO A 150 9.16 18.13 -1.93
N LEU A 151 10.27 18.33 -2.65
CA LEU A 151 10.22 18.95 -3.98
C LEU A 151 9.45 18.06 -4.96
N GLN A 152 9.71 16.75 -4.94
CA GLN A 152 8.99 15.80 -5.77
C GLN A 152 7.50 15.79 -5.42
N LEU A 153 7.13 15.81 -4.14
CA LEU A 153 5.73 15.94 -3.73
C LEU A 153 5.09 17.20 -4.33
N GLY A 154 5.76 18.36 -4.25
CA GLY A 154 5.30 19.60 -4.87
C GLY A 154 5.09 19.49 -6.38
N ILE A 155 6.04 18.87 -7.09
CA ILE A 155 5.93 18.62 -8.54
C ILE A 155 4.73 17.73 -8.86
N HIS A 156 4.56 16.60 -8.15
CA HIS A 156 3.47 15.66 -8.40
C HIS A 156 2.10 16.26 -8.06
N ILE A 157 1.99 17.12 -7.03
CA ILE A 157 0.78 17.92 -6.75
C ILE A 157 0.48 18.88 -7.90
N GLY A 158 1.50 19.56 -8.44
CA GLY A 158 1.35 20.45 -9.59
C GLY A 158 0.85 19.70 -10.83
N VAL A 159 1.46 18.55 -11.15
CA VAL A 159 1.02 17.69 -12.25
C VAL A 159 -0.41 17.20 -12.04
N PHE A 160 -0.75 16.73 -10.83
CA PHE A 160 -2.10 16.30 -10.49
C PHE A 160 -3.12 17.43 -10.71
N THR A 161 -2.81 18.65 -10.28
CA THR A 161 -3.66 19.84 -10.48
C THR A 161 -3.87 20.15 -11.96
N VAL A 162 -2.83 20.01 -12.78
CA VAL A 162 -2.95 20.17 -14.24
C VAL A 162 -3.85 19.07 -14.82
N LEU A 163 -3.68 17.81 -14.42
CA LEU A 163 -4.53 16.72 -14.90
C LEU A 163 -6.01 16.92 -14.56
N GLN A 164 -6.32 17.50 -13.39
CA GLN A 164 -7.70 17.85 -13.02
C GLN A 164 -8.38 18.81 -14.02
N SER A 165 -7.60 19.57 -14.81
CA SER A 165 -8.12 20.45 -15.86
C SER A 165 -8.33 19.76 -17.22
N LEU A 166 -7.81 18.54 -17.40
CA LEU A 166 -7.95 17.76 -18.63
C LEU A 166 -9.28 16.97 -18.65
N PRO A 167 -9.70 16.47 -19.83
CA PRO A 167 -10.92 15.67 -19.95
C PRO A 167 -10.85 14.38 -19.12
N GLN A 168 -11.65 14.35 -18.05
CA GLN A 168 -11.70 13.27 -17.06
C GLN A 168 -12.28 11.94 -17.58
N ASN A 169 -12.94 11.99 -18.74
CA ASN A 169 -13.43 10.80 -19.44
C ASN A 169 -12.34 10.03 -20.20
N ILE A 170 -11.10 10.55 -20.25
CA ILE A 170 -9.97 9.86 -20.86
C ILE A 170 -9.36 8.91 -19.82
N PRO A 171 -9.39 7.57 -20.03
CA PRO A 171 -8.95 6.61 -19.02
C PRO A 171 -7.49 6.76 -18.59
N THR A 172 -6.63 7.23 -19.50
CA THR A 172 -5.22 7.48 -19.19
C THR A 172 -5.06 8.65 -18.22
N VAL A 173 -5.82 9.73 -18.39
CA VAL A 173 -5.81 10.86 -17.45
C VAL A 173 -6.22 10.36 -16.06
N LEU A 174 -7.33 9.64 -15.98
CA LEU A 174 -7.83 9.05 -14.74
C LEU A 174 -6.83 8.09 -14.08
N ALA A 175 -6.16 7.24 -14.87
CA ALA A 175 -5.15 6.31 -14.35
C ALA A 175 -3.96 7.05 -13.71
N PHE A 176 -3.44 8.09 -14.37
CA PHE A 176 -2.38 8.92 -13.80
C PHE A 176 -2.85 9.68 -12.56
N GLU A 177 -4.08 10.19 -12.53
CA GLU A 177 -4.63 10.84 -11.34
C GLU A 177 -4.73 9.90 -10.15
N VAL A 178 -5.19 8.67 -10.35
CA VAL A 178 -5.25 7.65 -9.28
C VAL A 178 -3.84 7.34 -8.77
N GLN A 179 -2.87 7.13 -9.66
CA GLN A 179 -1.47 6.88 -9.29
C GLN A 179 -0.86 8.06 -8.52
N LEU A 180 -1.06 9.29 -9.01
CA LEU A 180 -0.58 10.49 -8.34
C LEU A 180 -1.25 10.70 -6.99
N SER A 181 -2.55 10.40 -6.86
CA SER A 181 -3.26 10.48 -5.58
C SER A 181 -2.64 9.52 -4.55
N ILE A 182 -2.30 8.30 -4.96
CA ILE A 182 -1.58 7.34 -4.11
C ILE A 182 -0.22 7.93 -3.71
N TYR A 183 0.57 8.43 -4.67
CA TYR A 183 1.88 9.03 -4.38
C TYR A 183 1.75 10.20 -3.38
N ILE A 184 0.82 11.13 -3.62
CA ILE A 184 0.63 12.33 -2.82
C ILE A 184 0.21 11.95 -1.40
N LEU A 185 -0.79 11.08 -1.24
CA LEU A 185 -1.28 10.66 0.07
C LEU A 185 -0.18 9.97 0.89
N TRP A 186 0.51 8.98 0.29
CA TRP A 186 1.52 8.19 0.99
C TRP A 186 2.78 8.98 1.29
N THR A 187 3.28 9.78 0.34
CA THR A 187 4.43 10.65 0.56
C THR A 187 4.12 11.70 1.63
N SER A 188 2.92 12.29 1.61
CA SER A 188 2.51 13.27 2.63
C SER A 188 2.48 12.66 4.02
N MET A 189 1.81 11.50 4.18
CA MET A 189 1.80 10.76 5.45
C MET A 189 3.22 10.42 5.89
N GLN A 190 4.05 9.91 4.99
CA GLN A 190 5.42 9.54 5.29
C GLN A 190 6.25 10.72 5.78
N LEU A 191 6.20 11.87 5.13
CA LEU A 191 6.96 13.04 5.54
C LEU A 191 6.57 13.53 6.95
N LEU A 192 5.32 13.29 7.36
CA LEU A 192 4.82 13.65 8.69
C LEU A 192 5.23 12.63 9.77
N VAL A 193 5.20 11.33 9.46
CA VAL A 193 5.28 10.27 10.49
C VAL A 193 6.54 9.40 10.44
N ARG A 194 7.40 9.56 9.43
CA ARG A 194 8.57 8.68 9.26
C ARG A 194 9.63 8.85 10.34
N TYR A 195 10.33 7.76 10.62
CA TYR A 195 11.62 7.84 11.31
C TYR A 195 12.67 8.47 10.38
N LYS A 196 13.59 9.25 10.96
CA LYS A 196 14.66 9.94 10.19
C LYS A 196 15.54 8.98 9.38
N SER A 197 15.65 7.72 9.80
CA SER A 197 16.41 6.67 9.13
C SER A 197 15.66 5.95 8.01
N SER A 198 14.35 6.17 7.86
CA SER A 198 13.54 5.48 6.85
C SER A 198 13.70 6.15 5.48
N PRO A 199 14.07 5.42 4.41
CA PRO A 199 14.18 5.96 3.06
C PRO A 199 12.80 6.32 2.48
N ALA A 200 12.78 6.98 1.31
CA ALA A 200 11.56 7.31 0.59
C ALA A 200 10.68 6.07 0.29
N LEU A 201 9.35 6.19 0.34
CA LEU A 201 8.42 5.12 -0.09
C LEU A 201 8.41 4.94 -1.60
N PHE A 202 8.63 6.04 -2.31
CA PHE A 202 8.75 6.09 -3.75
C PHE A 202 10.16 6.52 -4.15
N GLY A 203 10.74 5.81 -5.10
CA GLY A 203 11.94 6.28 -5.78
C GLY A 203 11.58 7.34 -6.84
N PRO A 204 12.59 7.87 -7.55
CA PRO A 204 12.36 8.76 -8.68
C PRO A 204 11.66 7.99 -9.82
N LEU A 205 10.35 8.16 -9.93
CA LEU A 205 9.48 7.43 -10.86
C LEU A 205 10.01 7.53 -12.30
N TYR A 206 10.45 8.71 -12.73
CA TYR A 206 11.00 8.98 -14.06
C TYR A 206 12.29 8.21 -14.39
N LEU A 207 12.92 7.56 -13.42
CA LEU A 207 14.10 6.71 -13.63
C LEU A 207 13.77 5.21 -13.70
N ALA A 208 12.50 4.82 -13.62
CA ALA A 208 12.10 3.43 -13.83
C ALA A 208 12.47 2.99 -15.26
N ASP A 209 13.37 2.01 -15.35
CA ASP A 209 13.95 1.51 -16.61
C ASP A 209 13.43 0.11 -17.01
N SER A 210 12.50 -0.43 -16.23
CA SER A 210 11.95 -1.77 -16.35
C SER A 210 10.72 -1.96 -15.46
N LEU A 211 9.87 -2.95 -15.75
CA LEU A 211 8.74 -3.31 -14.90
C LEU A 211 9.21 -3.80 -13.53
N SER A 212 10.28 -4.61 -13.50
CA SER A 212 10.87 -5.03 -12.23
C SER A 212 11.35 -3.83 -11.42
N GLY A 213 12.12 -2.91 -12.02
CA GLY A 213 12.60 -1.71 -11.35
C GLY A 213 11.45 -0.81 -10.88
N PHE A 214 10.41 -0.67 -11.71
CA PHE A 214 9.21 0.08 -11.36
C PHE A 214 8.61 -0.43 -10.04
N TRP A 215 8.27 -1.72 -9.97
CA TRP A 215 7.55 -2.32 -8.84
C TRP A 215 8.41 -2.65 -7.60
N SER A 216 9.72 -2.86 -7.76
CA SER A 216 10.58 -3.24 -6.62
C SER A 216 11.51 -2.14 -6.11
N GLU A 217 11.73 -1.08 -6.90
CA GLU A 217 12.68 -0.02 -6.55
C GLU A 217 12.00 1.35 -6.48
N THR A 218 11.04 1.65 -7.37
CA THR A 218 10.47 3.01 -7.46
C THR A 218 9.06 3.17 -6.91
N TRP A 219 8.19 2.16 -7.01
CA TRP A 219 6.77 2.30 -6.72
C TRP A 219 6.40 1.68 -5.37
N HIS A 220 5.92 2.53 -4.46
CA HIS A 220 5.18 2.15 -3.25
C HIS A 220 5.75 0.95 -2.47
N ASN A 221 7.00 1.08 -2.00
CA ASN A 221 7.72 -0.02 -1.33
C ASN A 221 7.26 -0.33 0.12
N ALA A 222 6.15 0.26 0.59
CA ALA A 222 5.60 0.04 1.93
C ALA A 222 5.37 -1.44 2.26
N PHE A 223 4.97 -2.22 1.24
CA PHE A 223 4.59 -3.63 1.39
C PHE A 223 5.63 -4.62 0.87
N ALA A 224 6.84 -4.15 0.51
CA ALA A 224 7.90 -5.00 -0.01
C ALA A 224 8.29 -6.13 0.98
N SER A 225 8.35 -5.83 2.28
CA SER A 225 8.69 -6.83 3.31
C SER A 225 7.63 -7.94 3.43
N PRO A 226 6.33 -7.63 3.63
CA PRO A 226 5.28 -8.63 3.59
C PRO A 226 5.22 -9.44 2.29
N CYS A 227 5.31 -8.80 1.12
CA CYS A 227 5.37 -9.50 -0.17
C CYS A 227 6.53 -10.50 -0.23
N THR A 228 7.67 -10.12 0.32
CA THR A 228 8.86 -10.97 0.35
C THR A 228 8.69 -12.16 1.27
N SER A 229 8.26 -11.97 2.51
CA SER A 229 8.18 -13.03 3.53
C SER A 229 6.96 -13.93 3.40
N LEU A 230 5.83 -13.39 2.95
CA LEU A 230 4.55 -14.11 2.90
C LEU A 230 4.32 -14.82 1.57
N ALA A 231 4.89 -14.32 0.48
CA ALA A 231 4.67 -14.89 -0.84
C ALA A 231 5.96 -15.31 -1.55
N TYR A 232 6.87 -14.37 -1.80
CA TYR A 232 8.05 -14.63 -2.64
C TYR A 232 8.97 -15.70 -2.06
N GLN A 233 9.46 -15.52 -0.82
CA GLN A 233 10.41 -16.44 -0.19
C GLN A 233 9.82 -17.84 0.05
N PRO A 234 8.58 -17.98 0.58
CA PRO A 234 7.96 -19.30 0.74
C PRO A 234 7.91 -20.08 -0.58
N LEU A 235 7.46 -19.46 -1.67
CA LEU A 235 7.39 -20.12 -2.98
C LEU A 235 8.78 -20.42 -3.54
N ARG A 236 9.68 -19.43 -3.49
CA ARG A 236 11.05 -19.52 -4.01
C ARG A 236 11.87 -20.66 -3.40
N TYR A 237 11.72 -20.88 -2.10
CA TYR A 237 12.55 -21.83 -1.33
C TYR A 237 11.85 -23.15 -1.01
N SER A 238 10.50 -23.19 -1.01
CA SER A 238 9.77 -24.44 -0.73
C SER A 238 9.52 -25.25 -1.99
N LEU A 239 9.14 -24.62 -3.12
CA LEU A 239 8.84 -25.34 -4.35
C LEU A 239 9.99 -26.23 -4.89
N PRO A 240 11.27 -25.81 -4.82
CA PRO A 240 12.37 -26.68 -5.22
C PRO A 240 12.48 -27.97 -4.40
N LYS A 241 12.01 -27.98 -3.15
CA LYS A 241 11.96 -29.19 -2.31
C LYS A 241 10.97 -30.23 -2.84
N TYR A 242 10.05 -29.81 -3.70
CA TYR A 242 9.07 -30.66 -4.38
C TYR A 242 9.42 -30.88 -5.86
N GLY A 243 10.67 -30.63 -6.27
CA GLY A 243 11.15 -30.90 -7.64
C GLY A 243 10.89 -29.78 -8.65
N VAL A 244 10.33 -28.64 -8.24
CA VAL A 244 10.12 -27.50 -9.15
C VAL A 244 11.46 -26.82 -9.49
N PRO A 245 11.82 -26.63 -10.77
CA PRO A 245 13.02 -25.92 -11.17
C PRO A 245 13.15 -24.53 -10.52
N ILE A 246 14.38 -24.17 -10.13
CA ILE A 246 14.67 -22.92 -9.39
C ILE A 246 14.15 -21.67 -10.12
N TRP A 247 14.25 -21.62 -11.45
CA TRP A 247 13.79 -20.48 -12.24
C TRP A 247 12.26 -20.38 -12.23
N ILE A 248 11.53 -21.50 -12.31
CA ILE A 248 10.07 -21.54 -12.16
C ILE A 248 9.68 -21.10 -10.76
N ALA A 249 10.35 -21.61 -9.72
CA ALA A 249 10.07 -21.22 -8.34
C ALA A 249 10.29 -19.72 -8.08
N ARG A 250 11.30 -19.10 -8.73
CA ARG A 250 11.51 -17.64 -8.71
C ARG A 250 10.34 -16.89 -9.34
N SER A 251 9.94 -17.30 -10.55
CA SER A 251 8.83 -16.68 -11.28
C SER A 251 7.51 -16.79 -10.51
N LEU A 252 7.21 -17.98 -9.95
CA LEU A 252 6.04 -18.19 -9.10
C LEU A 252 6.10 -17.34 -7.82
N GLY A 253 7.30 -17.12 -7.25
CA GLY A 253 7.47 -16.18 -6.16
C GLY A 253 7.06 -14.75 -6.51
N ILE A 254 7.46 -14.26 -7.69
CA ILE A 254 7.09 -12.92 -8.19
C ILE A 254 5.57 -12.85 -8.39
N ILE A 255 5.00 -13.80 -9.12
CA ILE A 255 3.54 -13.87 -9.37
C ILE A 255 2.78 -13.97 -8.04
N GLY A 256 3.28 -14.74 -7.07
CA GLY A 256 2.69 -14.85 -5.74
C GLY A 256 2.70 -13.53 -4.97
N ALA A 257 3.77 -12.73 -5.07
CA ALA A 257 3.82 -11.41 -4.45
C ALA A 257 2.78 -10.46 -5.06
N PHE A 258 2.64 -10.44 -6.39
CA PHE A 258 1.58 -9.68 -7.05
C PHE A 258 0.19 -10.22 -6.72
N GLY A 259 0.01 -11.53 -6.61
CA GLY A 259 -1.24 -12.16 -6.18
C GLY A 259 -1.63 -11.77 -4.75
N LEU A 260 -0.67 -11.69 -3.83
CA LEU A 260 -0.92 -11.20 -2.48
C LEU A 260 -1.39 -9.73 -2.51
N MET A 261 -0.78 -8.88 -3.33
CA MET A 261 -1.21 -7.49 -3.50
C MET A 261 -2.58 -7.39 -4.18
N ALA A 262 -2.91 -8.28 -5.11
CA ALA A 262 -4.24 -8.37 -5.71
C ALA A 262 -5.31 -8.65 -4.66
N ILE A 263 -5.08 -9.63 -3.78
CA ILE A 263 -6.01 -10.00 -2.69
C ILE A 263 -6.14 -8.85 -1.69
N PHE A 264 -5.01 -8.23 -1.32
CA PHE A 264 -5.00 -7.09 -0.41
C PHE A 264 -5.86 -5.92 -0.92
N HIS A 265 -5.66 -5.51 -2.17
CA HIS A 265 -6.43 -4.41 -2.76
C HIS A 265 -7.90 -4.79 -2.97
N ALA A 266 -8.18 -6.04 -3.38
CA ALA A 266 -9.55 -6.53 -3.51
C ALA A 266 -10.32 -6.44 -2.19
N TYR A 267 -9.71 -6.87 -1.08
CA TYR A 267 -10.34 -6.80 0.24
C TYR A 267 -10.52 -5.35 0.72
N ALA A 268 -9.48 -4.53 0.58
CA ALA A 268 -9.54 -3.14 1.02
C ALA A 268 -10.60 -2.34 0.27
N LEU A 269 -10.67 -2.50 -1.06
CA LEU A 269 -11.53 -1.71 -1.94
C LEU A 269 -12.95 -2.30 -2.10
N ALA A 270 -13.21 -3.51 -1.59
CA ALA A 270 -14.50 -4.17 -1.70
C ALA A 270 -15.73 -3.32 -1.27
N PRO A 271 -15.64 -2.43 -0.26
CA PRO A 271 -16.77 -1.58 0.10
C PRO A 271 -17.16 -0.56 -0.98
N ILE A 272 -16.22 -0.12 -1.81
CA ILE A 272 -16.42 0.96 -2.78
C ILE A 272 -16.40 0.49 -4.25
N LEU A 273 -16.04 -0.76 -4.50
CA LEU A 273 -15.96 -1.34 -5.85
C LEU A 273 -16.93 -2.51 -6.03
N SER A 274 -17.54 -2.58 -7.19
CA SER A 274 -18.33 -3.72 -7.65
C SER A 274 -17.43 -4.93 -8.00
N LYS A 275 -18.04 -6.12 -8.15
CA LYS A 275 -17.30 -7.34 -8.49
C LYS A 275 -16.49 -7.24 -9.80
N PRO A 276 -17.02 -6.67 -10.91
CA PRO A 276 -16.26 -6.47 -12.13
C PRO A 276 -15.04 -5.55 -11.93
N GLU A 277 -15.18 -4.49 -11.14
CA GLU A 277 -14.11 -3.55 -10.83
C GLU A 277 -13.01 -4.20 -9.98
N ILE A 278 -13.39 -4.94 -8.92
CA ILE A 278 -12.45 -5.73 -8.12
C ILE A 278 -11.69 -6.72 -9.01
N THR A 279 -12.39 -7.39 -9.93
CA THR A 279 -11.76 -8.33 -10.88
C THR A 279 -10.71 -7.63 -11.73
N ARG A 280 -10.98 -6.41 -12.21
CA ARG A 280 -9.99 -5.61 -12.95
C ARG A 280 -8.80 -5.22 -12.09
N ILE A 281 -8.99 -4.85 -10.81
CA ILE A 281 -7.89 -4.60 -9.88
C ILE A 281 -7.04 -5.87 -9.67
N CYS A 282 -7.66 -7.03 -9.50
CA CYS A 282 -6.91 -8.28 -9.38
C CYS A 282 -6.10 -8.58 -10.64
N LEU A 283 -6.71 -8.41 -11.82
CA LEU A 283 -6.04 -8.61 -13.10
C LEU A 283 -4.91 -7.60 -13.32
N PHE A 284 -5.07 -6.34 -12.91
CA PHE A 284 -4.01 -5.33 -12.95
C PHE A 284 -2.72 -5.82 -12.31
N PHE A 285 -2.79 -6.33 -11.07
CA PHE A 285 -1.62 -6.85 -10.37
C PHE A 285 -1.10 -8.15 -11.00
N LEU A 286 -1.98 -9.07 -11.39
CA LEU A 286 -1.55 -10.35 -11.98
C LEU A 286 -0.86 -10.15 -13.34
N LEU A 287 -1.40 -9.29 -14.19
CA LEU A 287 -0.81 -8.92 -15.49
C LEU A 287 0.57 -8.30 -15.28
N ASN A 288 0.71 -7.40 -14.30
CA ASN A 288 2.01 -6.82 -13.95
C ASN A 288 3.02 -7.86 -13.45
N GLY A 289 2.59 -8.84 -12.64
CA GLY A 289 3.43 -9.94 -12.21
C GLY A 289 3.90 -10.82 -13.37
N ILE A 290 2.99 -11.18 -14.28
CA ILE A 290 3.31 -11.97 -15.48
C ILE A 290 4.26 -11.19 -16.39
N ALA A 291 3.98 -9.92 -16.65
CA ALA A 291 4.80 -9.07 -17.50
C ALA A 291 6.20 -8.84 -16.92
N THR A 292 6.32 -8.70 -15.59
CA THR A 292 7.63 -8.62 -14.92
C THR A 292 8.44 -9.90 -15.11
N VAL A 293 7.81 -11.08 -15.00
CA VAL A 293 8.47 -12.37 -15.27
C VAL A 293 8.87 -12.50 -16.74
N ALA A 294 7.97 -12.14 -17.66
CA ALA A 294 8.23 -12.20 -19.10
C ALA A 294 9.38 -11.25 -19.50
N GLU A 295 9.38 -10.04 -18.97
CA GLU A 295 10.45 -9.07 -19.17
C GLU A 295 11.80 -9.62 -18.69
N ALA A 296 11.83 -10.22 -17.49
CA ALA A 296 13.04 -10.85 -16.95
C ALA A 296 13.51 -12.05 -17.79
N ALA A 297 12.59 -12.80 -18.40
CA ALA A 297 12.94 -13.91 -19.29
C ALA A 297 13.55 -13.44 -20.62
N VAL A 298 13.02 -12.35 -21.20
CA VAL A 298 13.48 -11.82 -22.50
C VAL A 298 14.76 -10.99 -22.35
N TRP A 299 14.79 -10.07 -21.38
CA TRP A 299 15.86 -9.08 -21.25
C TRP A 299 16.87 -9.41 -20.14
N GLY A 300 16.52 -10.28 -19.20
CA GLY A 300 17.34 -10.52 -18.02
C GLY A 300 17.61 -9.24 -17.23
N LYS A 301 18.85 -9.10 -16.75
CA LYS A 301 19.31 -7.93 -15.99
C LYS A 301 19.84 -6.78 -16.86
N LYS A 302 19.74 -6.87 -18.19
CA LYS A 302 20.27 -5.85 -19.08
C LYS A 302 19.45 -4.56 -18.96
N ARG A 303 20.14 -3.43 -18.86
CA ARG A 303 19.54 -2.10 -19.00
C ARG A 303 19.49 -1.74 -20.48
N HIS A 304 18.32 -1.38 -20.97
CA HIS A 304 18.11 -1.02 -22.37
C HIS A 304 16.95 -0.04 -22.49
N TRP A 305 17.11 1.01 -23.31
CA TRP A 305 16.08 2.05 -23.43
C TRP A 305 14.76 1.52 -24.02
N VAL A 306 14.83 0.55 -24.95
CA VAL A 306 13.62 -0.11 -25.49
C VAL A 306 12.87 -0.87 -24.39
N LYS A 307 13.59 -1.51 -23.48
CA LYS A 307 12.99 -2.21 -22.33
C LYS A 307 12.23 -1.22 -21.45
N ALA A 308 12.85 -0.08 -21.14
CA ALA A 308 12.21 1.00 -20.40
C ALA A 308 10.96 1.53 -21.10
N LEU A 309 11.06 1.84 -22.41
CA LEU A 309 9.93 2.32 -23.20
C LEU A 309 8.77 1.32 -23.20
N LEU A 310 9.04 0.03 -23.40
CA LEU A 310 8.02 -1.03 -23.36
C LEU A 310 7.38 -1.16 -21.98
N ALA A 311 8.17 -1.04 -20.89
CA ALA A 311 7.66 -1.06 -19.54
C ALA A 311 6.67 0.10 -19.28
N TRP A 312 7.03 1.32 -19.71
CA TRP A 312 6.16 2.49 -19.58
C TRP A 312 4.89 2.39 -20.42
N ILE A 313 5.00 1.91 -21.66
CA ILE A 313 3.83 1.67 -22.51
C ILE A 313 2.91 0.62 -21.87
N PHE A 314 3.48 -0.48 -21.39
CA PHE A 314 2.73 -1.55 -20.75
C PHE A 314 2.01 -1.06 -19.50
N GLU A 315 2.72 -0.43 -18.57
CA GLU A 315 2.13 0.06 -17.33
C GLU A 315 1.03 1.10 -17.65
N THR A 316 1.33 2.08 -18.50
CA THR A 316 0.32 3.08 -18.90
C THR A 316 -0.92 2.44 -19.51
N ALA A 317 -0.75 1.46 -20.41
CA ALA A 317 -1.86 0.76 -21.05
C ALA A 317 -2.69 -0.04 -20.05
N VAL A 318 -2.04 -0.81 -19.17
CA VAL A 318 -2.71 -1.65 -18.18
C VAL A 318 -3.41 -0.80 -17.12
N SER A 319 -2.78 0.25 -16.59
CA SER A 319 -3.44 1.18 -15.67
C SER A 319 -4.62 1.91 -16.33
N SER A 320 -4.47 2.34 -17.58
CA SER A 320 -5.56 2.98 -18.35
C SER A 320 -6.74 2.02 -18.56
N TRP A 321 -6.47 0.77 -18.91
CA TRP A 321 -7.51 -0.26 -19.07
C TRP A 321 -8.22 -0.57 -17.76
N THR A 322 -7.48 -0.60 -16.65
CA THR A 322 -8.04 -0.76 -15.31
C THR A 322 -8.94 0.44 -14.98
N ALA A 323 -8.45 1.66 -15.13
CA ALA A 323 -9.21 2.89 -14.87
C ALA A 323 -10.46 3.04 -15.75
N ALA A 324 -10.39 2.64 -17.02
CA ALA A 324 -11.54 2.65 -17.94
C ALA A 324 -12.72 1.78 -17.46
N GLY A 325 -12.46 0.85 -16.54
CA GLY A 325 -13.47 -0.03 -15.98
C GLY A 325 -13.98 0.36 -14.61
N MET A 326 -13.51 1.49 -14.08
CA MET A 326 -13.90 1.99 -12.76
C MET A 326 -14.93 3.10 -12.92
N ASN A 327 -15.97 3.07 -12.10
CA ASN A 327 -16.94 4.14 -11.99
C ASN A 327 -16.43 5.24 -11.06
N PHE A 328 -15.30 5.87 -11.41
CA PHE A 328 -14.80 7.01 -10.65
C PHE A 328 -15.54 8.31 -11.02
N PRO A 329 -15.75 9.21 -10.06
CA PRO A 329 -16.22 10.56 -10.34
C PRO A 329 -15.27 11.27 -11.30
N ASN A 330 -15.83 12.06 -12.23
CA ASN A 330 -15.08 12.82 -13.23
C ASN A 330 -14.37 14.04 -12.59
N GLY A 331 -13.26 13.78 -11.90
CA GLY A 331 -12.45 14.78 -11.19
C GLY A 331 -13.00 15.14 -9.80
N LEU A 332 -12.14 15.75 -8.98
CA LEU A 332 -12.45 16.06 -7.58
C LEU A 332 -13.61 17.06 -7.40
N SER A 333 -13.80 17.95 -8.38
CA SER A 333 -14.85 18.99 -8.35
C SER A 333 -16.26 18.43 -8.56
N LYS A 334 -16.38 17.22 -9.11
CA LYS A 334 -17.67 16.57 -9.39
C LYS A 334 -18.01 15.48 -8.38
N ILE A 335 -17.21 15.32 -7.32
CA ILE A 335 -17.52 14.40 -6.23
C ILE A 335 -18.73 14.96 -5.47
N PRO A 336 -19.86 14.22 -5.36
CA PRO A 336 -20.97 14.61 -4.53
C PRO A 336 -20.59 14.38 -3.06
N TRP A 337 -19.82 15.30 -2.47
CA TRP A 337 -19.26 15.14 -1.12
C TRP A 337 -20.34 14.87 -0.07
N ARG A 338 -21.56 15.38 -0.28
CA ARG A 338 -22.74 15.14 0.59
C ARG A 338 -23.21 13.69 0.58
N ASP A 339 -23.01 12.99 -0.53
CA ASP A 339 -23.49 11.62 -0.77
C ASP A 339 -22.32 10.61 -0.76
N ILE A 340 -21.16 11.02 -0.23
CA ILE A 340 -19.92 10.23 -0.26
C ILE A 340 -20.07 8.85 0.42
N CYS A 341 -20.99 8.73 1.37
CA CYS A 341 -21.24 7.46 2.05
C CYS A 341 -22.10 6.49 1.23
N ASP A 342 -22.83 6.99 0.22
CA ASP A 342 -23.61 6.22 -0.74
C ASP A 342 -22.81 5.85 -2.01
N ALA A 343 -21.50 6.10 -2.03
CA ALA A 343 -20.63 5.93 -3.20
C ALA A 343 -20.70 4.54 -3.87
N SER A 344 -21.09 3.48 -3.15
CA SER A 344 -21.27 2.13 -3.71
C SER A 344 -22.53 1.96 -4.57
N ARG A 345 -23.37 3.00 -4.69
CA ARG A 345 -24.66 2.98 -5.41
C ARG A 345 -24.65 3.74 -6.75
N TYR A 346 -23.50 4.21 -7.24
CA TYR A 346 -23.40 4.94 -8.52
C TYR A 346 -22.96 4.07 -9.70
#